data_AF-A0A2D0JYN8-F1
#
_entry.id   AF-A0A2D0JYN8-F1
#
_cell.length_a   1.000
_cell.length_b   1.000
_cell.length_c   1.000
_cell.angle_alpha   90.00
_cell.angle_beta   90.00
_cell.angle_gamma   90.00
#
_symmetry.space_group_name_H-M   'P 1'
#
loop_
_entity.id
_entity.type
_entity.pdbx_description
1 polymer ?
#
loop_
_entity_poly.entity_id
_entity_poly.type
_entity_poly.pdbx_seq_one_letter_code
_entity_poly.pdbx_strand_id
1 'polypeptide(L)'
;MNMNWFDMAKDHMKVTGITYDKLAEHLGVTRGAVGHWLNGRREPSLKEIAAILDFIGINKVILNSDGTISDIQTLSLSTIDIEPKSQLTTQQKELLALFDNLPSEEADRFLRELKAKSAHFDAIFAEMLAKRGNKAS
;
A
#
# COMPACT_ATOMS: atom_id res chain seq x y z
N MET A 1 7.65 4.01 -1.05
CA MET A 1 8.99 3.90 -1.66
C MET A 1 9.42 2.45 -1.45
N ASN A 2 9.74 1.73 -2.52
CA ASN A 2 10.10 0.31 -2.44
C ASN A 2 11.54 0.19 -1.94
N MET A 3 11.78 -0.65 -0.94
CA MET A 3 13.12 -0.89 -0.41
C MET A 3 13.29 -2.33 0.05
N ASN A 4 14.53 -2.78 0.23
CA ASN A 4 14.75 -4.09 0.83
C ASN A 4 14.31 -4.08 2.30
N TRP A 5 13.85 -5.24 2.79
CA TRP A 5 13.38 -5.36 4.16
C TRP A 5 14.45 -5.04 5.20
N PHE A 6 15.72 -5.39 4.92
CA PHE A 6 16.82 -5.11 5.83
C PHE A 6 17.21 -3.62 5.84
N ASP A 7 16.98 -2.89 4.75
CA ASP A 7 17.21 -1.44 4.72
C ASP A 7 16.16 -0.73 5.59
N MET A 8 14.89 -1.10 5.44
CA MET A 8 13.81 -0.66 6.31
C MET A 8 14.10 -0.99 7.79
N ALA A 9 14.53 -2.23 8.06
CA ALA A 9 14.84 -2.67 9.41
C ALA A 9 15.99 -1.85 10.03
N LYS A 10 17.09 -1.64 9.30
CA LYS A 10 18.23 -0.84 9.76
C LYS A 10 17.83 0.61 10.07
N ASP A 11 16.99 1.21 9.24
CA ASP A 11 16.55 2.59 9.46
C ASP A 11 15.65 2.69 10.70
N HIS A 12 14.73 1.74 10.90
CA HIS A 12 13.92 1.69 12.11
C HIS A 12 14.77 1.40 13.36
N MET A 13 15.79 0.55 13.25
CA MET A 13 16.73 0.28 14.35
C MET A 13 17.53 1.52 14.77
N LYS A 14 17.92 2.39 13.83
CA LYS A 14 18.57 3.67 14.16
C LYS A 14 17.64 4.58 14.95
N VAL A 15 16.35 4.62 14.59
CA VAL A 15 15.34 5.45 15.26
C VAL A 15 15.02 4.92 16.65
N THR A 16 14.87 3.60 16.79
CA THR A 16 14.48 2.93 18.05
C THR A 16 15.64 2.62 18.98
N GLY A 17 16.89 2.71 18.52
CA GLY A 17 18.08 2.34 19.27
C GLY A 17 18.22 0.83 19.52
N ILE A 18 17.56 0.00 18.71
CA ILE A 18 17.64 -1.46 18.81
C ILE A 18 18.95 -1.94 18.18
N THR A 19 19.68 -2.79 18.90
CA THR A 19 20.98 -3.32 18.48
C THR A 19 20.86 -4.73 17.91
N TYR A 20 21.90 -5.15 17.19
CA TYR A 20 21.97 -6.50 16.60
C TYR A 20 21.99 -7.57 17.70
N ASP A 21 22.58 -7.25 18.85
CA ASP A 21 22.62 -8.12 20.03
C ASP A 21 21.23 -8.37 20.60
N LYS A 22 20.38 -7.33 20.71
CA LYS A 22 18.99 -7.47 21.17
C LYS A 22 18.15 -8.32 20.22
N LEU A 23 18.34 -8.15 18.91
CA LEU A 23 17.68 -8.99 17.91
C LEU A 23 18.11 -10.45 18.03
N ALA A 24 19.42 -10.68 18.16
CA ALA A 24 19.97 -12.03 18.27
C ALA A 24 19.46 -12.76 19.51
N GLU A 25 19.43 -12.06 20.65
CA GLU A 25 18.87 -12.56 21.91
C GLU A 25 17.38 -12.90 21.77
N HIS A 26 16.59 -12.00 21.19
CA HIS A 26 15.15 -12.22 20.99
C HIS A 26 14.85 -13.40 20.07
N LEU A 27 15.63 -13.55 19.00
CA LEU A 27 15.45 -14.60 17.99
C LEU A 27 16.09 -15.94 18.38
N GLY A 28 16.86 -15.99 19.47
CA GLY A 28 17.59 -17.19 19.87
C GLY A 28 18.70 -17.58 18.88
N VAL A 29 19.28 -16.61 18.17
CA VAL A 29 20.33 -16.81 17.16
C VAL A 29 21.61 -16.07 17.54
N THR A 30 22.68 -16.29 16.78
CA THR A 30 23.94 -15.57 17.01
C THR A 30 23.88 -14.14 16.44
N ARG A 31 24.57 -13.20 17.09
CA ARG A 31 24.77 -11.83 16.56
C ARG A 31 25.30 -11.83 15.13
N GLY A 32 26.17 -12.79 14.81
CA GLY A 32 26.70 -13.00 13.47
C GLY A 32 25.63 -13.40 12.45
N ALA A 33 24.64 -14.21 12.83
CA ALA A 33 23.52 -14.56 11.95
C ALA A 33 22.69 -13.32 11.59
N VAL A 34 22.31 -12.51 12.57
CA VAL A 34 21.60 -11.23 12.36
C VAL A 34 22.42 -10.29 11.48
N GLY A 35 23.73 -10.21 11.71
CA GLY A 35 24.64 -9.43 10.88
C GLY A 35 24.72 -9.91 9.42
N HIS A 36 24.66 -11.22 9.17
CA HIS A 36 24.61 -11.74 7.80
C HIS A 36 23.29 -11.39 7.11
N TRP A 37 22.17 -11.42 7.82
CA TRP A 37 20.85 -11.08 7.28
C TRP A 37 20.71 -9.59 6.96
N LEU A 38 21.06 -8.71 7.91
CA LEU A 38 20.89 -7.26 7.75
C LEU A 38 21.88 -6.62 6.73
N ASN A 39 22.88 -7.39 6.30
CA ASN A 39 23.83 -7.01 5.25
C ASN A 39 23.59 -7.75 3.92
N GLY A 40 22.51 -8.53 3.80
CA GLY A 40 22.17 -9.26 2.57
C GLY A 40 23.15 -10.38 2.18
N ARG A 41 23.96 -10.88 3.13
CA ARG A 41 24.94 -11.96 2.86
C ARG A 41 24.32 -13.35 2.94
N ARG A 42 23.23 -13.49 3.71
CA ARG A 42 22.42 -14.71 3.82
C ARG A 42 20.96 -14.31 3.82
N GLU A 43 20.14 -15.12 3.18
CA GLU A 43 18.70 -14.93 3.20
C GLU A 43 18.10 -15.61 4.43
N PRO A 44 17.45 -14.86 5.34
CA PRO A 44 16.60 -15.44 6.35
C PRO A 44 15.29 -15.96 5.72
N SER A 45 14.63 -16.86 6.43
CA SER A 45 13.26 -17.26 6.15
C SER A 45 12.28 -16.12 6.35
N LEU A 46 11.12 -16.19 5.68
CA LEU A 46 10.04 -15.22 5.87
C LEU A 46 9.61 -15.09 7.34
N LYS A 47 9.67 -16.19 8.11
CA LYS A 47 9.34 -16.21 9.53
C LYS A 47 10.34 -15.38 10.36
N GLU A 48 11.63 -15.49 10.04
CA GLU A 48 12.68 -14.70 10.69
C GLU A 48 12.57 -13.21 10.32
N ILE A 49 12.26 -12.90 9.06
CA ILE A 49 12.00 -11.53 8.62
C ILE A 49 10.83 -10.94 9.42
N ALA A 50 9.72 -11.66 9.51
CA ALA A 50 8.55 -11.22 10.26
C ALA A 50 8.87 -10.98 11.75
N ALA A 51 9.64 -11.89 12.38
CA ALA A 51 10.03 -11.73 13.78
C ALA A 51 10.98 -10.53 14.01
N ILE A 52 11.88 -10.24 13.08
CA ILE A 52 12.74 -9.05 13.13
C ILE A 52 11.88 -7.79 13.05
N LEU A 53 10.98 -7.72 12.06
CA LEU A 53 10.12 -6.56 11.84
C LEU A 53 9.19 -6.31 13.04
N ASP A 54 8.57 -7.35 13.57
CA ASP A 54 7.72 -7.28 14.77
C ASP A 54 8.50 -6.74 15.98
N PHE A 55 9.69 -7.31 16.24
CA PHE A 55 10.52 -6.89 17.37
C PHE A 55 10.96 -5.43 17.30
N ILE A 56 11.24 -4.92 16.09
CA ILE A 56 11.62 -3.51 15.91
C ILE A 56 10.41 -2.57 15.89
N GLY A 57 9.17 -3.06 15.93
CA GLY A 57 7.95 -2.25 15.99
C GLY A 57 7.22 -2.08 14.65
N ILE A 58 7.62 -2.81 13.62
CA ILE A 58 6.97 -2.82 12.30
C ILE A 58 6.01 -4.02 12.24
N ASN A 59 4.76 -3.77 12.62
CA ASN A 59 3.74 -4.81 12.74
C ASN A 59 3.15 -5.29 11.40
N LYS A 60 3.25 -4.46 10.35
CA LYS A 60 2.70 -4.78 9.03
C LYS A 60 3.53 -4.14 7.93
N VAL A 61 3.75 -4.87 6.84
CA VAL A 61 4.40 -4.40 5.60
C VAL A 61 3.71 -4.99 4.37
N ILE A 62 3.87 -4.35 3.21
CA ILE A 62 3.49 -4.94 1.92
C ILE A 62 4.72 -5.61 1.32
N LEU A 63 4.59 -6.87 0.93
CA LEU A 63 5.58 -7.59 0.13
C LEU A 63 5.23 -7.47 -1.35
N ASN A 64 6.13 -6.88 -2.13
CA ASN A 64 5.96 -6.71 -3.57
C ASN A 64 6.48 -7.95 -4.32
N SER A 65 5.98 -8.19 -5.54
CA SER A 65 6.41 -9.31 -6.39
C SER A 65 7.87 -9.24 -6.83
N ASP A 66 8.51 -8.07 -6.71
CA ASP A 66 9.94 -7.85 -6.99
C ASP A 66 10.85 -8.20 -5.80
N GLY A 67 10.28 -8.66 -4.68
CA GLY A 67 11.01 -9.00 -3.46
C GLY A 67 11.30 -7.83 -2.52
N THR A 68 10.86 -6.61 -2.87
CA THR A 68 10.96 -5.44 -2.00
C THR A 68 9.78 -5.34 -1.04
N ILE A 69 9.92 -4.51 0.00
CA ILE A 69 8.83 -4.17 0.90
C ILE A 69 8.48 -2.69 0.88
N SER A 70 7.22 -2.41 1.20
CA SER A 70 6.67 -1.05 1.32
C SER A 70 5.96 -0.88 2.67
N ASP A 71 6.06 0.31 3.25
CA ASP A 71 5.39 0.67 4.50
C ASP A 71 3.89 0.89 4.28
N ILE A 72 3.06 0.25 5.11
CA ILE A 72 1.60 0.38 5.08
C ILE A 72 1.13 1.76 5.54
N GLN A 73 1.89 2.49 6.36
CA GLN A 73 1.52 3.87 6.74
C GLN A 73 1.52 4.83 5.53
N THR A 74 2.18 4.45 4.42
CA THR A 74 2.06 5.19 3.16
C THR A 74 0.82 4.84 2.34
N LEU A 75 0.07 3.80 2.71
CA LEU A 75 -1.22 3.47 2.12
C LEU A 75 -2.35 3.96 3.02
N SER A 76 -2.53 5.27 3.01
CA SER A 76 -3.80 5.89 3.37
C SER A 76 -4.89 5.43 2.39
N LEU A 77 -5.75 4.48 2.81
CA LEU A 77 -7.11 4.22 2.33
C LEU A 77 -7.37 4.16 0.80
N SER A 78 -6.37 3.92 -0.04
CA SER A 78 -6.54 3.86 -1.50
C SER A 78 -6.81 2.45 -2.04
N THR A 79 -7.24 1.50 -1.22
CA THR A 79 -7.68 0.17 -1.68
C THR A 79 -9.13 0.18 -2.20
N ILE A 80 -9.45 1.17 -3.02
CA ILE A 80 -10.47 1.08 -4.05
C ILE A 80 -9.67 1.22 -5.34
N ASP A 81 -9.77 0.26 -6.26
CA ASP A 81 -9.08 0.21 -7.55
C ASP A 81 -9.37 1.48 -8.40
N ILE A 82 -8.71 2.57 -8.04
CA ILE A 82 -8.58 3.81 -8.77
C ILE A 82 -7.08 3.96 -8.90
N GLU A 83 -6.56 3.79 -10.11
CA GLU A 83 -5.19 4.17 -10.50
C GLU A 83 -4.67 5.29 -9.58
N PRO A 84 -3.58 5.08 -8.81
CA PRO A 84 -3.18 6.01 -7.77
C PRO A 84 -2.72 7.32 -8.39
N LYS A 85 -3.64 8.24 -8.62
CA LYS A 85 -3.33 9.66 -8.72
C LYS A 85 -2.85 10.07 -7.33
N SER A 86 -1.53 10.16 -7.20
CA SER A 86 -0.82 10.61 -6.00
C SER A 86 -1.25 12.00 -5.51
N GLN A 87 -2.04 12.73 -6.30
CA GLN A 87 -2.63 14.01 -5.93
C GLN A 87 -4.04 14.15 -6.50
N LEU A 88 -4.99 14.51 -5.63
CA LEU A 88 -6.34 14.91 -6.05
C LEU A 88 -6.28 16.20 -6.88
N THR A 89 -7.01 16.24 -7.99
CA THR A 89 -7.21 17.47 -8.77
C THR A 89 -7.96 18.52 -7.95
N THR A 90 -7.88 19.79 -8.35
CA THR A 90 -8.63 20.89 -7.71
C THR A 90 -10.12 20.59 -7.62
N GLN A 91 -10.72 20.04 -8.68
CA GLN A 91 -12.14 19.68 -8.73
C GLN A 91 -12.48 18.51 -7.79
N GLN A 92 -11.59 17.52 -7.65
CA GLN A 92 -11.81 16.42 -6.72
C GLN A 92 -11.78 16.89 -5.26
N LYS A 93 -10.89 17.85 -4.94
CA LYS A 93 -10.86 18.47 -3.60
C LYS A 93 -12.13 19.25 -3.31
N GLU A 94 -12.62 20.02 -4.28
CA GLU A 94 -13.86 20.76 -4.17
C GLU A 94 -15.07 19.84 -3.98
N LEU A 95 -15.14 18.74 -4.74
CA LEU A 95 -16.19 17.73 -4.57
C LEU A 95 -16.21 17.15 -3.15
N LEU A 96 -15.04 16.78 -2.61
CA LEU A 96 -14.94 16.25 -1.25
C LEU A 96 -15.37 17.29 -0.22
N ALA A 97 -14.92 18.54 -0.36
CA ALA A 97 -15.30 19.62 0.55
C ALA A 97 -16.81 19.87 0.53
N LEU A 98 -17.46 19.81 -0.64
CA LEU A 98 -18.92 19.91 -0.72
C LEU A 98 -19.61 18.71 -0.08
N PHE A 99 -19.08 17.51 -0.32
CA PHE A 99 -19.64 16.26 0.20
C PHE A 99 -19.60 16.19 1.73
N ASP A 100 -18.49 16.59 2.36
CA ASP A 100 -18.33 16.60 3.81
C ASP A 100 -19.29 17.58 4.52
N ASN A 101 -19.82 18.57 3.81
CA ASN A 101 -20.80 19.52 4.31
C ASN A 101 -22.26 19.06 4.10
N LEU A 102 -22.49 17.92 3.46
CA LEU A 102 -23.85 17.39 3.26
C LEU A 102 -24.33 16.58 4.48
N PRO A 103 -25.62 16.65 4.83
CA PRO A 103 -26.24 15.67 5.72
C PRO A 103 -26.11 14.26 5.16
N SER A 104 -26.02 13.24 6.03
CA SER A 104 -25.82 11.84 5.63
C SER A 104 -26.85 11.34 4.63
N GLU A 105 -28.12 11.72 4.78
CA GLU A 105 -29.21 11.34 3.88
C GLU A 105 -29.03 11.92 2.46
N GLU A 106 -28.54 13.15 2.38
CA GLU A 106 -28.30 13.85 1.11
C GLU A 106 -27.03 13.33 0.42
N ALA A 107 -25.99 13.06 1.20
CA ALA A 107 -24.76 12.43 0.76
C ALA A 107 -25.03 11.05 0.13
N ASP A 108 -25.86 10.24 0.78
CA ASP A 108 -26.27 8.92 0.27
C ASP A 108 -27.09 9.04 -1.03
N ARG A 109 -27.98 10.04 -1.12
CA ARG A 109 -28.75 10.30 -2.35
C ARG A 109 -27.82 10.67 -3.50
N PHE A 110 -26.89 11.58 -3.24
CA PHE A 110 -25.91 12.03 -4.23
C PHE A 110 -25.03 10.87 -4.73
N LEU A 111 -24.57 9.99 -3.83
CA LEU A 111 -23.80 8.80 -4.23
C LEU A 111 -24.61 7.84 -5.12
N ARG A 112 -25.90 7.65 -4.86
CA ARG A 112 -26.77 6.85 -5.72
C ARG A 112 -26.89 7.45 -7.12
N GLU A 113 -27.09 8.77 -7.21
CA GLU A 113 -27.17 9.48 -8.49
C GLU A 113 -25.87 9.38 -9.28
N LEU A 114 -24.72 9.61 -8.63
CA LEU A 114 -23.40 9.47 -9.27
C LEU A 114 -23.16 8.04 -9.78
N LYS A 115 -23.51 7.02 -9.00
CA LYS A 115 -23.38 5.61 -9.43
C LYS A 115 -24.23 5.31 -10.65
N ALA A 116 -25.48 5.76 -10.66
CA ALA A 116 -26.37 5.58 -11.81
C ALA A 116 -25.82 6.27 -13.07
N LYS A 117 -25.30 7.50 -12.91
CA LYS A 117 -24.70 8.26 -14.01
C LYS A 117 -23.41 7.59 -14.53
N SER A 118 -22.54 7.08 -13.65
CA SER A 118 -21.34 6.33 -14.05
C SER A 118 -21.72 5.10 -14.86
N ALA A 119 -22.64 4.28 -14.35
CA ALA A 119 -23.08 3.06 -15.03
C ALA A 119 -23.67 3.35 -16.43
N HIS A 120 -24.39 4.46 -16.59
CA HIS A 120 -24.89 4.90 -17.89
C HIS A 120 -23.76 5.20 -18.88
N PHE A 121 -22.71 5.92 -18.47
CA PHE A 121 -21.58 6.20 -19.35
C PHE A 121 -20.74 4.95 -19.64
N ASP A 122 -20.57 4.05 -18.66
CA ASP A 122 -19.88 2.78 -18.85
C ASP A 122 -20.59 1.91 -19.89
N ALA A 123 -21.93 1.88 -19.88
CA ALA A 123 -22.73 1.19 -20.88
C ALA A 123 -22.56 1.80 -22.28
N ILE A 124 -22.58 3.13 -22.40
CA ILE A 124 -22.32 3.83 -23.68
C ILE A 124 -20.91 3.49 -24.21
N PHE A 125 -19.92 3.48 -23.32
CA PHE A 125 -18.54 3.20 -23.70
C PHE A 125 -18.35 1.75 -24.15
N ALA A 126 -18.96 0.80 -23.43
CA ALA A 126 -19.00 -0.61 -23.81
C ALA A 126 -19.65 -0.81 -25.20
N GLU A 127 -20.75 -0.10 -25.49
CA GLU A 127 -21.40 -0.11 -26.79
C GLU A 127 -20.51 0.50 -27.89
N MET A 128 -19.79 1.59 -27.59
CA MET A 128 -18.86 2.24 -28.51
C MET A 128 -17.65 1.35 -28.85
N LEU A 129 -17.12 0.62 -27.87
CA LEU A 129 -16.05 -0.36 -28.06
C LEU A 129 -16.53 -1.55 -28.90
N ALA A 130 -17.71 -2.10 -28.60
CA ALA A 130 -18.29 -3.21 -29.35
C ALA A 130 -18.52 -2.84 -30.83
N LYS A 131 -18.95 -1.61 -31.11
CA LYS A 131 -19.14 -1.12 -32.49
C LYS A 131 -17.82 -0.84 -33.24
N ARG A 132 -16.71 -0.55 -32.54
CA ARG A 132 -15.38 -0.44 -33.15
C ARG A 132 -14.75 -1.79 -33.48
N GLY A 133 -15.10 -2.86 -32.75
CA GLY A 133 -14.67 -4.24 -33.05
C GLY A 133 -15.29 -4.83 -34.32
N ASN A 134 -16.45 -4.33 -34.76
CA ASN A 134 -17.18 -4.84 -35.93
C ASN A 134 -16.93 -4.06 -37.25
N LYS A 135 -15.95 -3.14 -37.27
CA LYS A 135 -15.50 -2.45 -38.51
C LYS A 135 -14.11 -2.90 -38.97
N ALA A 136 -13.90 -4.21 -38.96
CA ALA A 136 -12.80 -4.87 -39.65
C ALA A 136 -13.37 -6.05 -40.44
N SER A 137 -14.04 -5.74 -41.55
CA SER A 137 -14.26 -6.67 -42.66
C SER A 137 -14.50 -5.91 -43.95
#